data_AF-A0AAE0ABH1-F1
#
_entry.id   AF-A0AAE0ABH1-F1
#
_cell.length_a   1.000
_cell.length_b   1.000
_cell.length_c   1.000
_cell.angle_alpha   90.00
_cell.angle_beta   90.00
_cell.angle_gamma   90.00
#
_symmetry.space_group_name_H-M   'P 1'
#
loop_
_entity.id
_entity.type
_entity.pdbx_description
1 polymer ?
#
loop_
_entity_poly.entity_id
_entity_poly.type
_entity_poly.pdbx_seq_one_letter_code
_entity_poly.pdbx_strand_id
1 'polypeptide(L)' 'MPANNEAALLKAVTMQPVSVAIYASGSDFQFYSSGDFTVQCGTELDHGVTAVGYGTADDGTKY' A
#
# COMPACT_ATOMS: atom_id res chain seq x y z
N MET A 1 5.61 14.57 1.36
CA MET A 1 4.49 14.54 0.41
C MET A 1 3.22 15.00 1.10
N PRO A 2 2.22 15.54 0.37
CA PRO A 2 0.92 15.83 0.96
C PRO A 2 0.28 14.56 1.53
N ALA A 3 -0.30 14.65 2.73
CA ALA A 3 -1.01 13.53 3.35
C ALA A 3 -2.26 13.15 2.52
N ASN A 4 -2.60 11.86 2.52
CA ASN A 4 -3.81 11.31 1.88
C ASN A 4 -3.94 11.64 0.37
N ASN A 5 -2.81 11.77 -0.32
CA ASN A 5 -2.76 12.04 -1.76
C ASN A 5 -1.98 10.94 -2.48
N GLU A 6 -2.72 9.94 -2.96
CA GLU A 6 -2.14 8.78 -3.65
C GLU A 6 -1.40 9.19 -4.93
N ALA A 7 -1.91 10.14 -5.72
CA ALA A 7 -1.25 10.60 -6.93
C ALA A 7 0.14 11.22 -6.65
N ALA A 8 0.26 11.97 -5.54
CA ALA A 8 1.55 12.47 -5.09
C ALA A 8 2.49 11.34 -4.65
N LEU A 9 1.95 10.31 -3.96
CA LEU A 9 2.69 9.11 -3.57
C LEU A 9 3.23 8.35 -4.77
N LEU A 10 2.40 8.04 -5.76
CA LEU A 10 2.82 7.37 -6.98
C LEU A 10 3.95 8.14 -7.66
N LYS A 11 3.81 9.47 -7.78
CA LYS A 11 4.88 10.32 -8.34
C LYS A 11 6.19 10.19 -7.57
N ALA A 12 6.18 10.18 -6.24
CA ALA A 12 7.43 10.01 -5.49
C ALA A 12 8.02 8.61 -5.60
N VAL A 13 7.19 7.56 -5.61
CA VAL A 13 7.64 6.17 -5.75
C VAL A 13 8.37 5.95 -7.09
N THR A 14 7.99 6.66 -8.16
CA THR A 14 8.75 6.60 -9.43
C THR A 14 10.18 7.14 -9.34
N MET A 15 10.48 7.97 -8.33
CA MET A 15 11.78 8.60 -8.17
C MET A 15 12.68 7.80 -7.21
N GLN A 16 12.11 7.20 -6.18
CA GLN A 16 12.81 6.43 -5.14
C GLN A 16 11.83 5.65 -4.26
N PRO A 17 12.28 4.64 -3.49
CA PRO A 17 11.47 4.05 -2.44
C PRO A 17 10.96 5.08 -1.43
N VAL A 18 9.72 4.90 -0.94
CA VAL A 18 9.05 5.81 -0.02
C VAL A 18 8.58 5.06 1.23
N SER A 19 8.99 5.51 2.41
CA SER A 19 8.45 4.99 3.67
C SER A 19 7.01 5.44 3.88
N VAL A 20 6.13 4.50 4.24
CA VAL A 20 4.71 4.73 4.52
C VAL A 20 4.28 3.95 5.76
N ALA A 21 3.14 4.30 6.34
CA ALA A 21 2.56 3.57 7.46
C ALA A 21 1.22 2.96 7.04
N ILE A 22 0.95 1.74 7.50
CA ILE A 22 -0.24 0.94 7.21
C ILE A 22 -0.85 0.40 8.51
N TYR A 23 -2.08 -0.09 8.43
CA TYR A 23 -2.69 -0.94 9.45
C TYR A 23 -2.40 -2.41 9.12
N ALA A 24 -1.60 -3.08 9.96
CA ALA A 24 -1.16 -4.46 9.75
C ALA A 24 -1.63 -5.44 10.84
N SER A 25 -2.35 -4.97 11.87
CA SER A 25 -2.85 -5.83 12.96
C SER A 25 -4.08 -6.69 12.61
N GLY A 26 -4.68 -6.50 11.42
CA GLY A 26 -5.84 -7.29 10.99
C GLY A 26 -5.46 -8.74 10.66
N SER A 27 -6.33 -9.70 10.99
CA SER A 27 -6.09 -11.13 10.72
C SER A 27 -5.89 -11.44 9.23
N ASP A 28 -6.58 -10.70 8.35
CA ASP A 28 -6.44 -10.88 6.90
C ASP A 28 -5.01 -10.57 6.43
N PHE A 29 -4.38 -9.54 7.00
CA PHE A 29 -2.99 -9.18 6.68
C PHE A 29 -1.99 -10.16 7.30
N GLN A 30 -2.26 -10.64 8.53
CA GLN A 30 -1.41 -11.61 9.21
C GLN A 30 -1.21 -12.91 8.41
N PHE A 31 -2.26 -13.37 7.72
CA PHE A 31 -2.25 -14.62 6.95
C PHE A 31 -2.24 -14.39 5.44
N TYR A 32 -2.05 -13.15 4.98
CA TYR A 32 -1.87 -12.85 3.57
C TYR A 32 -0.62 -13.56 3.04
N SER A 33 -0.73 -14.12 1.83
CA SER A 33 0.35 -14.88 1.21
C SER A 33 0.65 -14.47 -0.23
N SER A 34 -0.35 -14.06 -1.02
CA SER A 34 -0.19 -13.77 -2.45
C SER A 34 -1.43 -13.11 -3.05
N GLY A 35 -1.28 -12.52 -4.24
CA GLY A 35 -2.35 -11.83 -4.97
C GLY A 35 -2.56 -10.39 -4.50
N ASP A 36 -3.47 -9.64 -5.09
CA ASP A 36 -3.73 -8.28 -4.65
C ASP A 36 -4.55 -8.27 -3.34
N PHE A 37 -4.11 -7.50 -2.35
CA PHE A 37 -4.79 -7.42 -1.05
C PHE A 37 -5.90 -6.36 -1.10
N THR A 38 -7.12 -6.76 -1.48
CA THR A 38 -8.26 -5.85 -1.71
C THR A 38 -9.35 -5.90 -0.63
N VAL A 39 -9.04 -6.43 0.55
CA VAL A 39 -9.99 -6.52 1.68
C VAL A 39 -10.13 -5.17 2.39
N GLN A 40 -11.20 -5.00 3.17
CA GLN A 40 -11.37 -3.80 4.00
C GLN A 40 -10.32 -3.76 5.12
N CYS A 41 -9.68 -2.60 5.32
CA CYS A 41 -8.67 -2.40 6.36
C CYS A 41 -8.95 -1.12 7.16
N GLY A 42 -8.40 -1.04 8.38
CA GLY A 42 -8.46 0.14 9.24
C GLY A 42 -7.52 1.26 8.81
N THR A 43 -7.57 2.38 9.53
CA THR A 43 -6.65 3.53 9.36
C THR A 43 -5.85 3.86 10.62
N GLU A 44 -5.95 3.00 11.63
CA GLU A 44 -5.17 3.02 12.87
C GLU A 44 -3.74 2.53 12.59
N LEU A 45 -2.95 3.38 11.92
CA LEU A 45 -1.62 3.01 11.41
C LEU A 45 -0.70 2.55 12.55
N ASP A 46 -0.18 1.33 12.43
CA ASP A 46 0.60 0.65 13.47
C ASP A 46 1.90 0.02 12.94
N HIS A 47 2.09 0.01 11.62
CA HIS A 47 3.24 -0.64 10.99
C HIS A 47 3.86 0.22 9.90
N GLY A 48 5.18 0.34 9.93
CA GLY A 48 5.97 1.06 8.92
C GLY A 48 6.47 0.12 7.84
N VAL A 49 6.25 0.46 6.57
CA VAL A 49 6.71 -0.29 5.41
C VAL A 49 7.34 0.64 4.37
N THR A 50 7.89 0.06 3.30
CA THR A 50 8.46 0.81 2.18
C THR A 50 7.70 0.49 0.90
N ALA A 51 7.08 1.50 0.30
CA ALA A 51 6.54 1.42 -1.05
C ALA A 51 7.70 1.49 -2.06
N VAL A 52 7.86 0.43 -2.87
CA VAL A 52 8.97 0.28 -3.83
C VAL A 52 8.52 0.30 -5.30
N GLY A 53 7.22 0.31 -5.54
CA GLY A 53 6.63 0.30 -6.88
C GLY A 53 5.10 0.33 -6.80
N TYR A 54 4.46 0.37 -7.96
CA TYR A 54 3.02 0.27 -8.16
C TYR A 54 2.74 -0.29 -9.56
N GLY A 55 1.53 -0.78 -9.80
CA GLY A 55 1.17 -1.39 -11.07
C GLY A 55 -0.34 -1.54 -11.27
N THR A 56 -0.67 -2.38 -12.25
CA THR A 56 -2.04 -2.76 -12.55
C THR A 56 -2.02 -4.23 -12.93
N ALA A 57 -2.83 -5.04 -12.24
CA ALA A 57 -2.99 -6.44 -12.51
C ALA A 57 -3.75 -6.67 -13.83
N ASP A 58 -3.73 -7.90 -14.33
CA ASP A 58 -4.34 -8.27 -15.61
C ASP A 58 -5.86 -8.02 -15.65
N ASP A 59 -6.52 -8.03 -14.50
CA ASP A 59 -7.96 -7.74 -14.35
C ASP A 59 -8.27 -6.23 -14.23
N GLY A 60 -7.25 -5.37 -14.26
CA GLY A 60 -7.37 -3.92 -14.13
C GLY A 60 -7.28 -3.40 -12.69
N THR A 61 -7.09 -4.27 -11.69
CA THR A 61 -6.91 -3.86 -10.29
C THR A 61 -5.57 -3.13 -10.12
N LYS A 62 -5.58 -1.98 -9.44
CA LYS A 62 -4.36 -1.23 -9.11
C LYS A 62 -3.74 -1.76 -7.82
N TYR A 63 -2.41 -1.85 -7.77
CA TYR A 63 -1.64 -2.22 -6.59
C TYR A 63 -0.39 -1.34 -6.45
#